data_AF-A0A8J5QZ22-F1
#
_entry.id   AF-A0A8J5QZ22-F1
#
_cell.length_a   1.000
_cell.length_b   1.000
_cell.length_c   1.000
_cell.angle_alpha   90.00
_cell.angle_beta   90.00
_cell.angle_gamma   90.00
#
_symmetry.space_group_name_H-M   'P 1'
#
loop_
_entity.id
_entity.type
_entity.pdbx_description
1 polymer ?
#
loop_
_entity_poly.entity_id
_entity_poly.type
_entity_poly.pdbx_seq_one_letter_code
_entity_poly.pdbx_strand_id
1 'polypeptide(L)'
;MFRSRSWFGGGLWKPKNPHSLEHLKYLYNVLSKNQTVSDNNRGLLVETLRYYLLSNNHVNSIIVHKFDFSDEEVMAYYISFLKTLSLKLNAHTIHFFYNEHTKDFPLYTEAIKFFNHSEGMVRIAVRTLTLNVYRVEDASMLAFIRDRTAAPYFSNLVWFIGNHIIELDTCVRNDAE
;
A
#
# COMPACT_ATOMS: atom_id res chain seq x y z
N MET A 1 44.47 19.46 24.18
CA MET A 1 44.04 18.08 24.53
C MET A 1 42.52 18.06 24.65
N PHE A 2 41.81 17.84 23.54
CA PHE A 2 40.35 17.76 23.54
C PHE A 2 39.93 16.32 23.84
N ARG A 3 39.35 16.10 25.03
CA ARG A 3 38.80 14.80 25.44
C ARG A 3 37.52 14.52 24.65
N SER A 4 37.55 13.48 23.82
CA SER A 4 36.38 12.90 23.17
C SER A 4 35.42 12.37 24.25
N ARG A 5 34.20 12.91 24.30
CA ARG A 5 33.10 12.33 25.09
C ARG A 5 32.55 11.15 24.30
N SER A 6 32.89 9.94 24.72
CA SER A 6 32.19 8.73 24.28
C SER A 6 30.76 8.77 24.81
N TRP A 7 29.81 9.08 23.92
CA TRP A 7 28.37 9.14 24.22
C TRP A 7 27.65 7.81 24.01
N PHE A 8 28.37 6.77 23.58
CA PHE A 8 27.77 5.52 23.12
C PHE A 8 28.14 4.36 24.04
N GLY A 9 27.62 4.42 25.27
CA GLY A 9 27.53 3.26 26.17
C GLY A 9 26.07 2.92 26.39
N GLY A 10 25.58 1.85 25.75
CA GLY A 10 24.22 1.36 25.96
C GLY A 10 23.82 0.38 24.87
N GLY A 11 23.43 -0.84 25.26
CA GLY A 11 23.03 -1.93 24.38
C GLY A 11 21.98 -1.52 23.33
N LEU A 12 21.99 -2.25 22.21
CA LEU A 12 21.20 -1.96 21.01
C LEU A 12 19.70 -2.28 21.25
N TRP A 13 19.01 -1.50 22.07
CA TRP A 13 17.59 -1.66 22.34
C TRP A 13 16.76 -0.95 21.26
N LYS A 14 15.84 -1.67 20.60
CA LYS A 14 14.92 -1.10 19.60
C LYS A 14 13.88 -0.21 20.29
N PRO A 15 13.83 1.10 20.00
CA PRO A 15 12.85 2.00 20.62
C PRO A 15 11.43 1.74 20.10
N LYS A 16 10.42 1.86 20.98
CA LYS A 16 9.00 1.59 20.65
C LYS A 16 8.37 2.66 19.75
N ASN A 17 8.78 3.92 19.86
CA ASN A 17 8.22 5.02 19.07
C ASN A 17 9.07 5.26 17.81
N PRO A 18 8.56 5.00 16.60
CA PRO A 18 9.32 5.12 15.34
C PRO A 18 9.68 6.57 14.97
N HIS A 19 8.96 7.58 15.49
CA HIS A 19 9.22 9.00 15.22
C HIS A 19 10.05 9.69 16.32
N SER A 20 10.68 8.92 17.22
CA SER A 20 11.53 9.46 18.28
C SER A 20 12.97 9.70 17.81
N LEU A 21 13.66 10.66 18.44
CA LEU A 21 15.09 10.91 18.23
C LEU A 21 15.93 9.66 18.54
N GLU A 22 15.46 8.85 19.47
CA GLU A 22 16.03 7.60 19.94
C GLU A 22 15.95 6.55 18.83
N HIS A 23 14.83 6.47 18.13
CA HIS A 23 14.67 5.60 16.97
C HIS A 23 15.57 6.05 15.81
N LEU A 24 15.68 7.36 15.56
CA LEU A 24 16.59 7.89 14.55
C LEU A 24 18.07 7.56 14.89
N LYS A 25 18.49 7.75 16.14
CA LYS A 25 19.83 7.36 16.64
C LYS A 25 20.07 5.86 16.52
N TYR A 26 19.04 5.04 16.75
CA TYR A 26 19.08 3.60 16.56
C TYR A 26 19.31 3.24 15.09
N LEU A 27 18.50 3.77 14.17
CA LEU A 27 18.62 3.51 12.73
C LEU A 27 19.99 3.94 12.18
N TYR A 28 20.48 5.12 12.57
CA TYR A 28 21.82 5.60 12.20
C TYR A 28 22.91 4.62 12.66
N ASN A 29 22.84 4.12 13.89
CA ASN A 29 23.79 3.13 14.40
C ASN A 29 23.72 1.78 13.66
N VAL A 30 22.51 1.34 13.28
CA VAL A 30 22.33 0.11 12.50
C VAL A 30 22.99 0.26 11.12
N LEU A 31 22.74 1.37 10.42
CA LEU A 31 23.27 1.61 9.08
C LEU A 31 24.78 1.87 9.09
N SER A 32 25.30 2.59 10.10
CA SER A 32 26.74 2.88 10.18
C SER A 32 27.59 1.66 10.55
N LYS A 33 27.06 0.74 11.37
CA LYS A 33 27.78 -0.48 11.79
C LYS A 33 27.63 -1.66 10.82
N ASN A 34 26.66 -1.63 9.91
CA ASN A 34 26.38 -2.73 8.99
C ASN A 34 26.53 -2.27 7.53
N GLN A 35 27.75 -1.91 7.12
CA GLN A 35 28.04 -1.40 5.78
C GLN A 35 28.01 -2.48 4.68
N THR A 36 28.10 -3.76 5.04
CA THR A 36 28.06 -4.90 4.12
C THR A 36 26.94 -5.86 4.50
N VAL A 37 26.23 -6.39 3.49
CA VAL A 37 25.17 -7.40 3.71
C VAL A 37 25.83 -8.76 3.89
N SER A 38 25.54 -9.40 5.02
CA SER A 38 25.94 -10.77 5.38
C SER A 38 24.74 -11.53 5.93
N ASP A 39 24.79 -12.86 5.96
CA ASP A 39 23.66 -13.66 6.45
C ASP A 39 23.27 -13.30 7.90
N ASN A 40 24.23 -12.89 8.72
CA ASN A 40 24.01 -12.52 10.12
C ASN A 40 23.31 -11.16 10.31
N ASN A 41 23.41 -10.22 9.35
CA ASN A 41 22.81 -8.88 9.47
C ASN A 41 21.69 -8.59 8.44
N ARG A 42 21.50 -9.50 7.49
CA ARG A 42 20.50 -9.39 6.42
C ARG A 42 19.09 -9.12 6.95
N GLY A 43 18.64 -9.86 7.97
CA GLY A 43 17.30 -9.67 8.55
C GLY A 43 17.10 -8.26 9.12
N LEU A 44 18.07 -7.78 9.90
CA LEU A 44 18.05 -6.45 10.51
C LEU A 44 18.07 -5.34 9.47
N LEU A 45 18.94 -5.44 8.45
CA LEU A 45 19.03 -4.47 7.36
C LEU A 45 17.76 -4.43 6.51
N VAL A 46 17.19 -5.58 6.18
CA VAL A 46 15.91 -5.66 5.43
C VAL A 46 14.77 -5.01 6.22
N GLU A 47 14.69 -5.24 7.52
CA GLU A 47 13.66 -4.60 8.36
C GLU A 47 13.86 -3.08 8.46
N THR A 48 15.10 -2.64 8.65
CA THR A 48 15.50 -1.22 8.73
C THR A 48 15.20 -0.48 7.43
N LEU A 49 15.60 -1.05 6.29
CA LEU A 49 15.33 -0.48 4.96
C LEU A 49 13.84 -0.48 4.65
N ARG A 50 13.10 -1.53 5.03
CA ARG A 50 11.64 -1.57 4.90
C ARG A 50 10.98 -0.42 5.65
N TYR A 51 11.38 -0.18 6.90
CA TYR A 51 10.90 0.97 7.67
C TYR A 51 11.21 2.29 6.97
N TYR A 52 12.44 2.46 6.46
CA TYR A 52 12.86 3.70 5.80
C TYR A 52 12.10 3.97 4.50
N LEU A 53 11.91 2.94 3.67
CA LEU A 53 11.17 3.02 2.41
C LEU A 53 9.69 3.37 2.64
N LEU A 54 9.09 2.78 3.68
CA LEU A 54 7.69 3.03 4.05
C LEU A 54 7.50 4.38 4.76
N SER A 55 8.48 4.84 5.55
CA SER A 55 8.36 6.07 6.35
C SER A 55 8.69 7.35 5.59
N ASN A 56 9.43 7.26 4.47
CA ASN A 56 9.90 8.44 3.72
C ASN A 56 9.01 8.79 2.50
N ASN A 57 7.73 8.39 2.51
CA ASN A 57 6.76 8.60 1.42
C ASN A 57 7.19 8.06 0.02
N HIS A 58 8.38 7.44 -0.10
CA HIS A 58 8.96 6.98 -1.35
C HIS A 58 8.10 5.89 -2.00
N VAL A 59 7.56 4.98 -1.17
CA VAL A 59 6.61 3.96 -1.65
C VAL A 59 5.36 4.62 -2.23
N ASN A 60 4.83 5.68 -1.62
CA ASN A 60 3.69 6.41 -2.18
C ASN A 60 4.05 7.10 -3.49
N SER A 61 5.27 7.64 -3.63
CA SER A 61 5.75 8.19 -4.92
C SER A 61 5.82 7.14 -6.04
N ILE A 62 6.18 5.89 -5.72
CA ILE A 62 6.14 4.79 -6.68
C ILE A 62 4.69 4.44 -7.02
N ILE A 63 3.79 4.37 -6.03
CA ILE A 63 2.38 4.02 -6.24
C ILE A 63 1.70 5.00 -7.20
N VAL A 64 1.90 6.31 -7.02
CA VAL A 64 1.27 7.36 -7.86
C VAL A 64 1.99 7.58 -9.20
N HIS A 65 3.11 6.91 -9.44
CA HIS A 65 3.84 7.05 -10.68
C HIS A 65 2.99 6.55 -11.86
N LYS A 66 3.02 7.30 -12.97
CA LYS A 66 2.27 6.97 -14.18
C LYS A 66 3.10 6.04 -15.05
N PHE A 67 3.06 4.75 -14.74
CA PHE A 67 3.63 3.71 -15.60
C PHE A 67 2.86 3.61 -16.92
N ASP A 68 3.56 3.17 -17.96
CA ASP A 68 2.93 2.77 -19.22
C ASP A 68 2.39 1.34 -19.07
N PHE A 69 1.07 1.23 -18.96
CA PHE A 69 0.37 -0.05 -18.78
C PHE A 69 -0.06 -0.68 -20.10
N SER A 70 0.37 -0.14 -21.25
CA SER A 70 0.27 -0.87 -22.51
C SER A 70 1.16 -2.11 -22.54
N ASP A 71 2.21 -2.11 -21.72
CA ASP A 71 3.03 -3.27 -21.41
C ASP A 71 2.39 -4.09 -20.27
N GLU A 72 1.90 -5.29 -20.61
CA GLU A 72 1.26 -6.21 -19.67
C GLU A 72 2.20 -6.67 -18.54
N GLU A 73 3.51 -6.78 -18.82
CA GLU A 73 4.50 -7.18 -17.83
C GLU A 73 4.65 -6.10 -16.75
N VAL A 74 4.74 -4.84 -17.16
CA VAL A 74 4.80 -3.68 -16.25
C VAL A 74 3.54 -3.63 -15.38
N MET A 75 2.36 -3.84 -15.96
CA MET A 75 1.12 -3.88 -15.19
C MET A 75 1.12 -5.04 -14.18
N ALA A 76 1.53 -6.24 -14.58
CA ALA A 76 1.57 -7.41 -13.70
C ALA A 76 2.49 -7.17 -12.50
N TYR A 77 3.65 -6.56 -12.71
CA TYR A 77 4.56 -6.17 -11.63
C TYR A 77 3.95 -5.10 -10.72
N TYR A 78 3.33 -4.07 -11.29
CA TYR A 78 2.68 -3.02 -10.53
C TYR A 78 1.55 -3.56 -9.63
N ILE A 79 0.64 -4.36 -10.19
CA ILE A 79 -0.46 -4.97 -9.43
C ILE A 79 0.07 -5.91 -8.35
N SER A 80 1.10 -6.69 -8.64
CA SER A 80 1.76 -7.57 -7.66
C SER A 80 2.41 -6.78 -6.54
N PHE A 81 3.01 -5.62 -6.85
CA PHE A 81 3.58 -4.70 -5.88
C PHE A 81 2.50 -4.13 -4.96
N LEU A 82 1.41 -3.58 -5.50
CA LEU A 82 0.28 -3.07 -4.70
C LEU A 82 -0.31 -4.16 -3.79
N LYS A 83 -0.55 -5.36 -4.34
CA LYS A 83 -1.03 -6.51 -3.57
C LYS A 83 -0.08 -6.85 -2.42
N THR A 84 1.23 -6.84 -2.66
CA THR A 84 2.24 -7.13 -1.64
C THR A 84 2.23 -6.09 -0.52
N LEU A 85 2.09 -4.81 -0.83
CA LEU A 85 1.96 -3.75 0.17
C LEU A 85 0.67 -3.91 0.99
N SER A 86 -0.45 -4.27 0.35
CA SER A 86 -1.73 -4.49 1.05
C SER A 86 -1.66 -5.58 2.11
N LEU A 87 -0.84 -6.61 1.91
CA LEU A 87 -0.62 -7.69 2.89
C LEU A 87 0.13 -7.21 4.13
N LYS A 88 0.79 -6.05 4.08
CA LYS A 88 1.50 -5.43 5.21
C LYS A 88 0.65 -4.45 6.00
N LEU A 89 -0.58 -4.17 5.53
CA LEU A 89 -1.51 -3.30 6.24
C LEU A 89 -2.01 -3.95 7.53
N ASN A 90 -1.95 -3.18 8.61
CA ASN A 90 -2.54 -3.45 9.90
C ASN A 90 -2.68 -2.12 10.67
N ALA A 91 -3.28 -2.16 11.85
CA ALA A 91 -3.51 -0.96 12.67
C ALA A 91 -2.23 -0.15 12.97
N HIS A 92 -1.06 -0.79 12.99
CA HIS A 92 0.22 -0.13 13.25
C HIS A 92 0.93 0.37 11.99
N THR A 93 0.56 -0.08 10.79
CA THR A 93 1.24 0.31 9.55
C THR A 93 0.40 1.20 8.64
N ILE A 94 -0.91 1.30 8.91
CA ILE A 94 -1.84 2.05 8.08
C ILE A 94 -1.46 3.52 7.93
N HIS A 95 -0.90 4.13 8.98
CA HIS A 95 -0.47 5.53 8.98
C HIS A 95 0.70 5.82 8.02
N PHE A 96 1.41 4.81 7.52
CA PHE A 96 2.41 4.99 6.46
C PHE A 96 1.80 5.13 5.07
N PHE A 97 0.58 4.62 4.88
CA PHE A 97 -0.10 4.58 3.58
C PHE A 97 -1.31 5.50 3.50
N TYR A 98 -1.96 5.77 4.63
CA TYR A 98 -3.11 6.65 4.75
C TYR A 98 -2.76 7.89 5.57
N ASN A 99 -2.95 9.06 4.97
CA ASN A 99 -2.85 10.34 5.65
C ASN A 99 -4.25 10.87 5.98
N GLU A 100 -4.57 10.90 7.28
CA GLU A 100 -5.87 11.34 7.77
C GLU A 100 -6.15 12.83 7.52
N HIS A 101 -5.12 13.68 7.53
CA HIS A 101 -5.25 15.13 7.39
C HIS A 101 -5.51 15.53 5.93
N THR A 102 -4.77 14.93 5.00
CA THR A 102 -4.95 15.20 3.56
C THR A 102 -6.01 14.31 2.93
N LYS A 103 -6.52 13.31 3.67
CA LYS A 103 -7.42 12.27 3.17
C LYS A 103 -6.83 11.59 1.93
N ASP A 104 -5.56 11.25 2.01
CA ASP A 104 -4.82 10.63 0.92
C ASP A 104 -4.53 9.16 1.24
N PHE A 105 -4.89 8.26 0.32
CA PHE A 105 -4.63 6.83 0.45
C PHE A 105 -4.20 6.23 -0.90
N PRO A 106 -3.00 6.56 -1.41
CA PRO A 106 -2.57 6.21 -2.76
C PRO A 106 -2.68 4.71 -3.06
N LEU A 107 -2.30 3.86 -2.10
CA LEU A 107 -2.36 2.41 -2.25
C LEU A 107 -3.77 1.92 -2.62
N TYR A 108 -4.81 2.48 -2.00
CA TYR A 108 -6.18 2.08 -2.27
C TYR A 108 -6.74 2.79 -3.50
N THR A 109 -6.55 4.10 -3.61
CA THR A 109 -7.12 4.90 -4.71
C THR A 109 -6.54 4.54 -6.08
N GLU A 110 -5.26 4.17 -6.15
CA GLU A 110 -4.66 3.69 -7.40
C GLU A 110 -5.10 2.27 -7.74
N ALA A 111 -5.19 1.38 -6.75
CA ALA A 111 -5.59 -0.01 -6.97
C ALA A 111 -7.03 -0.13 -7.52
N ILE A 112 -7.97 0.64 -6.98
CA ILE A 112 -9.39 0.53 -7.39
C ILE A 112 -9.64 0.99 -8.83
N LYS A 113 -8.71 1.70 -9.48
CA LYS A 113 -8.83 2.05 -10.92
C LYS A 113 -8.87 0.80 -11.80
N PHE A 114 -8.31 -0.31 -11.33
CA PHE A 114 -8.23 -1.58 -12.05
C PHE A 114 -9.37 -2.56 -11.71
N PHE A 115 -10.41 -2.12 -10.98
CA PHE A 115 -11.47 -3.02 -10.50
C PHE A 115 -12.18 -3.80 -11.62
N ASN A 116 -12.32 -3.19 -12.80
CA ASN A 116 -12.96 -3.76 -13.98
C ASN A 116 -11.97 -4.00 -15.13
N HIS A 117 -10.74 -4.39 -14.81
CA HIS A 117 -9.74 -4.75 -15.81
C HIS A 117 -10.17 -5.98 -16.64
N SER A 118 -9.78 -6.09 -17.91
CA SER A 118 -10.09 -7.25 -18.79
C SER A 118 -9.54 -8.57 -18.24
N GLU A 119 -8.33 -8.53 -17.68
CA GLU A 119 -7.66 -9.69 -17.07
C GLU A 119 -8.26 -10.10 -15.72
N GLY A 120 -8.67 -11.38 -15.63
CA GLY A 120 -9.28 -11.93 -14.43
C GLY A 120 -8.36 -11.90 -13.21
N MET A 121 -7.07 -12.17 -13.41
CA MET A 121 -6.07 -12.16 -12.33
C MET A 121 -5.86 -10.76 -11.73
N VAL A 122 -5.90 -9.71 -12.56
CA VAL A 122 -5.83 -8.32 -12.09
C VAL A 122 -7.05 -8.00 -11.21
N ARG A 123 -8.26 -8.35 -11.68
CA ARG A 123 -9.48 -8.16 -10.87
C ARG A 123 -9.41 -8.92 -9.53
N ILE A 124 -8.90 -10.16 -9.51
CA ILE A 124 -8.71 -10.95 -8.29
C ILE A 124 -7.72 -10.28 -7.32
N ALA A 125 -6.61 -9.75 -7.84
CA ALA A 125 -5.61 -9.05 -7.05
C ALA A 125 -6.20 -7.77 -6.42
N VAL A 126 -6.93 -6.96 -7.18
CA VAL A 126 -7.59 -5.73 -6.71
C VAL A 126 -8.65 -6.04 -5.64
N ARG A 127 -9.44 -7.12 -5.83
CA ARG A 127 -10.40 -7.58 -4.81
C ARG A 127 -9.70 -8.01 -3.52
N THR A 128 -8.63 -8.80 -3.64
CA THR A 128 -7.82 -9.22 -2.48
C THR A 128 -7.25 -8.00 -1.74
N LEU A 129 -6.70 -7.02 -2.47
CA LEU A 129 -6.20 -5.77 -1.89
C LEU A 129 -7.31 -5.02 -1.16
N THR A 130 -8.47 -4.86 -1.79
CA THR A 130 -9.63 -4.22 -1.18
C THR A 130 -10.02 -4.90 0.13
N LEU A 131 -10.10 -6.23 0.14
CA LEU A 131 -10.41 -6.98 1.37
C LEU A 131 -9.34 -6.79 2.47
N ASN A 132 -8.05 -6.77 2.10
CA ASN A 132 -6.97 -6.51 3.07
C ASN A 132 -7.08 -5.12 3.69
N VAL A 133 -7.50 -4.11 2.91
CA VAL A 133 -7.73 -2.75 3.39
C VAL A 133 -8.91 -2.72 4.36
N TYR A 134 -10.06 -3.30 3.99
CA TYR A 134 -11.26 -3.32 4.84
C TYR A 134 -11.08 -4.11 6.15
N ARG A 135 -10.14 -5.05 6.18
CA ARG A 135 -9.77 -5.79 7.40
C ARG A 135 -9.07 -4.92 8.44
N VAL A 136 -8.50 -3.77 8.06
CA VAL A 136 -7.82 -2.89 9.01
C VAL A 136 -8.85 -2.09 9.79
N GLU A 137 -8.89 -2.30 11.11
CA GLU A 137 -9.80 -1.61 12.04
C GLU A 137 -9.32 -0.17 12.35
N ASP A 138 -9.25 0.68 11.33
CA ASP A 138 -8.95 2.11 11.46
C ASP A 138 -10.17 2.96 11.05
N ALA A 139 -10.75 3.67 12.02
CA ALA A 139 -12.02 4.37 11.83
C ALA A 139 -11.94 5.50 10.79
N SER A 140 -10.84 6.27 10.79
CA SER A 140 -10.67 7.41 9.91
C SER A 140 -10.45 6.98 8.46
N MET A 141 -9.67 5.92 8.25
CA MET A 141 -9.47 5.29 6.95
C MET A 141 -10.76 4.66 6.42
N LEU A 142 -11.50 3.91 7.25
CA LEU A 142 -12.77 3.31 6.84
C LEU A 142 -13.82 4.35 6.46
N ALA A 143 -13.88 5.47 7.21
CA ALA A 143 -14.73 6.60 6.86
C ALA A 143 -14.33 7.20 5.50
N PHE A 144 -13.03 7.38 5.24
CA PHE A 144 -12.55 7.83 3.92
C PHE A 144 -13.00 6.90 2.79
N ILE A 145 -12.86 5.58 2.94
CA ILE A 145 -13.26 4.62 1.91
C ILE A 145 -14.76 4.73 1.64
N ARG A 146 -15.57 4.72 2.70
CA ARG A 146 -17.02 4.82 2.57
C ARG A 146 -17.45 6.15 1.92
N ASP A 147 -16.86 7.26 2.33
CA ASP A 147 -17.37 8.57 1.96
C ASP A 147 -16.82 9.06 0.60
N ARG A 148 -15.57 8.71 0.26
CA ARG A 148 -14.91 9.20 -0.98
C ARG A 148 -14.91 8.20 -2.12
N THR A 149 -14.88 6.90 -1.83
CA THR A 149 -14.70 5.87 -2.87
C THR A 149 -15.93 5.01 -3.09
N ALA A 150 -16.77 4.82 -2.07
CA ALA A 150 -17.94 3.97 -2.19
C ALA A 150 -18.98 4.56 -3.15
N ALA A 151 -19.24 5.87 -3.10
CA ALA A 151 -20.24 6.49 -3.98
C ALA A 151 -19.91 6.30 -5.48
N PRO A 152 -18.70 6.64 -5.98
CA PRO A 152 -18.34 6.35 -7.36
C PRO A 152 -18.30 4.84 -7.68
N TYR A 153 -17.76 4.03 -6.77
CA TYR A 153 -17.63 2.59 -6.97
C TYR A 153 -18.98 1.89 -7.10
N PHE A 154 -19.88 2.10 -6.14
CA PHE A 154 -21.22 1.50 -6.15
C PHE A 154 -22.07 2.05 -7.29
N SER A 155 -21.96 3.34 -7.62
CA SER A 155 -22.67 3.91 -8.77
C SER A 155 -22.24 3.26 -10.08
N ASN A 156 -20.93 3.07 -10.29
CA ASN A 156 -20.40 2.38 -11.47
C ASN A 156 -20.81 0.91 -11.51
N LEU A 157 -20.83 0.23 -10.36
CA LEU A 157 -21.24 -1.17 -10.27
C LEU A 157 -22.73 -1.35 -10.60
N VAL A 158 -23.59 -0.49 -10.04
CA VAL A 158 -25.03 -0.50 -10.35
C VAL A 158 -25.27 -0.19 -11.82
N TRP A 159 -24.57 0.80 -12.38
CA TRP A 159 -24.64 1.13 -13.79
C TRP A 159 -24.23 -0.05 -14.69
N PHE A 160 -23.13 -0.71 -14.36
CA PHE A 160 -22.63 -1.87 -15.12
C PHE A 160 -23.61 -3.05 -15.11
N ILE A 161 -24.18 -3.37 -13.94
CA ILE A 161 -25.20 -4.42 -13.80
C ILE A 161 -26.45 -4.03 -14.59
N GLY A 162 -26.87 -2.77 -14.52
CA GLY A 162 -28.01 -2.25 -15.27
C GLY A 162 -27.86 -2.47 -16.78
N ASN A 163 -26.69 -2.14 -17.34
CA ASN A 163 -26.41 -2.36 -18.76
C ASN A 163 -26.47 -3.85 -19.14
N HIS A 164 -25.89 -4.74 -18.33
CA HIS A 164 -25.95 -6.19 -18.60
C HIS A 164 -27.39 -6.72 -18.60
N ILE A 165 -28.25 -6.21 -17.71
CA ILE A 165 -29.66 -6.60 -17.68
C ILE A 165 -30.38 -6.12 -18.94
N ILE A 166 -30.11 -4.90 -19.40
CA ILE A 166 -30.70 -4.35 -20.64
C ILE A 166 -30.25 -5.14 -21.87
N GLU A 167 -28.97 -5.51 -21.96
CA GLU A 167 -28.45 -6.36 -23.03
C GLU A 167 -29.14 -7.73 -23.04
N LEU A 168 -29.28 -8.36 -21.86
CA LEU A 168 -30.01 -9.62 -21.73
C LEU A 168 -31.48 -9.51 -22.15
N ASP A 169 -32.20 -8.48 -21.71
CA ASP A 169 -33.60 -8.24 -22.10
C ASP A 169 -33.73 -8.05 -23.62
N THR A 170 -32.78 -7.34 -24.23
CA THR A 170 -32.74 -7.15 -25.68
C THR A 170 -32.51 -8.47 -26.43
N CYS A 171 -31.56 -9.29 -25.99
CA CYS A 171 -31.32 -10.62 -26.58
C CYS A 171 -32.55 -11.52 -26.47
N VAL A 172 -33.20 -11.59 -25.30
CA VAL A 172 -34.39 -12.41 -25.08
C VAL A 172 -35.55 -11.99 -25.98
N ARG A 173 -35.73 -10.68 -26.21
CA ARG A 173 -36.77 -10.17 -27.11
C ARG A 173 -36.48 -10.48 -28.57
N ASN A 174 -35.21 -10.40 -28.98
CA ASN A 174 -34.82 -10.68 -30.37
C ASN A 174 -34.83 -12.17 -30.72
N ASP A 175 -34.62 -13.07 -29.74
CA ASP A 175 -34.73 -14.52 -29.93
C ASP A 175 -36.21 -15.01 -29.95
N ALA A 176 -37.16 -14.14 -29.59
CA ALA A 176 -38.60 -14.43 -29.58
C ALA A 176 -39.32 -14.05 -30.88
N GLU A 177 -38.61 -13.52 -31.88
CA GLU A 177 -39.05 -13.30 -33.27
C GLU A 177 -38.48 -14.36 -34.22
#